data_AF-A0A2G9Z1P5-F1
#
_entry.id   AF-A0A2G9Z1P5-F1
#
_cell.length_a   1.000
_cell.length_b   1.000
_cell.length_c   1.000
_cell.angle_alpha   90.00
_cell.angle_beta   90.00
_cell.angle_gamma   90.00
#
_symmetry.space_group_name_H-M   'P 1'
#
loop_
_entity.id
_entity.type
_entity.pdbx_description
1 polymer ?
#
loop_
_entity_poly.entity_id
_entity_poly.type
_entity_poly.pdbx_seq_one_letter_code
_entity_poly.pdbx_strand_id
1 'polypeptide(L)'
;MKKNTKQRFKRKYEIQDEHRIIYIFTEGEETEPNYFESKKREIRNTNIKIKIKGTGYNTTSLVDYVEDFLVKNNIKIGNSDNSDNYWVVFDRDDFSSNFDSAVEKAEKLGLKVAYSNECFELWFLLHFNFIDTAIGRKELIKKLDKEISKTNGQSYQKNSKNMYEIIKNMEKDAIKNAEKLLEMYKKEHSYLKKDPSTTVHLLVNDLNALNK
;
A
#
# COMPACT_ATOMS: atom_id res chain seq x y z
N MET A 1 39.91 -54.67 23.10
CA MET A 1 39.95 -53.19 23.08
C MET A 1 38.96 -52.68 22.05
N LYS A 2 37.89 -51.99 22.49
CA LYS A 2 36.86 -51.39 21.63
C LYS A 2 37.30 -49.99 21.19
N LYS A 3 37.21 -49.67 19.90
CA LYS A 3 37.06 -48.29 19.41
C LYS A 3 35.98 -48.26 18.33
N ASN A 4 34.74 -48.05 18.79
CA ASN A 4 33.61 -47.64 17.96
C ASN A 4 33.75 -46.15 17.63
N THR A 5 34.20 -45.84 16.42
CA THR A 5 34.15 -44.48 15.87
C THR A 5 32.73 -44.18 15.41
N LYS A 6 31.92 -43.56 16.28
CA LYS A 6 30.64 -42.95 15.91
C LYS A 6 30.91 -41.76 14.99
N GLN A 7 30.74 -41.97 13.68
CA GLN A 7 30.76 -40.91 12.69
C GLN A 7 29.52 -40.02 12.93
N ARG A 8 29.78 -38.82 13.44
CA ARG A 8 28.77 -37.79 13.76
C ARG A 8 28.32 -37.17 12.44
N PHE A 9 27.19 -37.63 11.90
CA PHE A 9 26.55 -36.97 10.75
C PHE A 9 26.20 -35.53 11.14
N LYS A 10 26.95 -34.56 10.62
CA LYS A 10 26.59 -33.14 10.67
C LYS A 10 25.25 -33.00 9.95
N ARG A 11 24.21 -32.53 10.66
CA ARG A 11 22.96 -32.07 10.04
C ARG A 11 23.33 -31.07 8.93
N LYS A 12 22.94 -31.37 7.69
CA LYS A 12 22.85 -30.35 6.64
C LYS A 12 21.88 -29.30 7.16
N TYR A 13 22.36 -28.07 7.31
CA TYR A 13 21.48 -26.93 7.45
C TYR A 13 20.64 -26.89 6.16
N GLU A 14 19.35 -27.18 6.26
CA GLU A 14 18.40 -26.82 5.21
C GLU A 14 18.56 -25.32 4.99
N ILE A 15 18.84 -24.95 3.74
CA ILE A 15 18.77 -23.58 3.28
C ILE A 15 17.33 -23.15 3.57
N GLN A 16 17.15 -22.28 4.55
CA GLN A 16 15.86 -21.70 4.89
C GLN A 16 15.35 -21.01 3.63
N ASP A 17 14.25 -21.50 3.04
CA ASP A 17 13.60 -20.85 1.90
C ASP A 17 13.42 -19.36 2.24
N GLU A 18 14.20 -18.49 1.60
CA GLU A 18 14.17 -17.05 1.82
C GLU A 18 12.83 -16.55 1.28
N HIS A 19 11.82 -16.49 2.15
CA HIS A 19 10.54 -15.88 1.78
C HIS A 19 10.79 -14.46 1.28
N ARG A 20 10.33 -14.15 0.07
CA ARG A 20 10.31 -12.77 -0.44
C ARG A 20 9.46 -11.91 0.49
N ILE A 21 9.95 -10.74 0.89
CA ILE A 21 9.23 -9.84 1.80
C ILE A 21 8.72 -8.60 1.05
N ILE A 22 7.47 -8.23 1.27
CA ILE A 22 6.91 -6.96 0.81
C ILE A 22 6.59 -6.14 2.05
N TYR A 23 7.18 -4.95 2.12
CA TYR A 23 6.88 -3.98 3.17
C TYR A 23 5.93 -2.92 2.63
N ILE A 24 4.89 -2.61 3.41
CA ILE A 24 3.95 -1.52 3.14
C ILE A 24 3.95 -0.62 4.38
N PHE A 25 4.54 0.56 4.26
CA PHE A 25 4.52 1.58 5.31
C PHE A 25 3.42 2.58 5.00
N THR A 26 2.54 2.85 5.95
CA THR A 26 1.41 3.76 5.76
C THR A 26 1.53 4.98 6.68
N GLU A 27 1.04 6.11 6.19
CA GLU A 27 0.92 7.35 6.94
C GLU A 27 -0.01 7.14 8.14
N GLY A 28 -1.27 6.75 7.90
CA GLY A 28 -2.23 6.42 8.94
C GLY A 28 -1.90 5.12 9.68
N GLU A 29 -2.38 5.03 10.92
CA GLU A 29 -2.18 3.84 11.77
C GLU A 29 -3.30 2.79 11.62
N GLU A 30 -4.43 3.16 11.01
CA GLU A 30 -5.63 2.34 11.05
C GLU A 30 -6.29 2.09 9.68
N THR A 31 -6.72 3.12 8.94
CA THR A 31 -7.54 2.94 7.72
C THR A 31 -6.79 2.14 6.64
N GLU A 32 -5.59 2.58 6.26
CA GLU A 32 -4.77 1.96 5.23
C GLU A 32 -4.23 0.60 5.70
N PRO A 33 -3.69 0.45 6.93
CA PRO A 33 -3.30 -0.85 7.46
C PRO A 33 -4.45 -1.86 7.49
N ASN A 34 -5.65 -1.48 7.92
CA ASN A 34 -6.80 -2.38 7.98
C ASN A 34 -7.23 -2.85 6.58
N TYR A 35 -7.15 -1.98 5.57
CA TYR A 35 -7.40 -2.35 4.18
C TYR A 35 -6.36 -3.37 3.69
N PHE A 36 -5.07 -3.07 3.82
CA PHE A 36 -4.02 -3.95 3.30
C PHE A 36 -3.89 -5.26 4.08
N GLU A 37 -4.11 -5.28 5.39
CA GLU A 37 -4.13 -6.53 6.16
C GLU A 37 -5.31 -7.41 5.75
N SER A 38 -6.44 -6.80 5.36
CA SER A 38 -7.57 -7.55 4.82
C SER A 38 -7.29 -8.09 3.42
N LYS A 39 -6.75 -7.26 2.51
CA LYS A 39 -6.35 -7.67 1.16
C LYS A 39 -5.30 -8.78 1.19
N LYS A 40 -4.34 -8.69 2.09
CA LYS A 40 -3.30 -9.71 2.31
C LYS A 40 -3.86 -11.10 2.59
N ARG A 41 -5.06 -11.22 3.19
CA ARG A 41 -5.71 -12.52 3.42
C ARG A 41 -6.14 -13.23 2.13
N GLU A 42 -6.26 -12.50 1.02
CA GLU A 42 -6.53 -13.10 -0.30
C GLU A 42 -5.29 -13.71 -0.96
N ILE A 43 -4.11 -13.43 -0.42
CA ILE A 43 -2.85 -13.83 -1.03
C ILE A 43 -2.50 -15.23 -0.52
N ARG A 44 -2.54 -16.21 -1.43
CA ARG A 44 -2.35 -17.64 -1.11
C ARG A 44 -0.90 -18.09 -1.21
N ASN A 45 -0.03 -17.24 -1.76
CA ASN A 45 1.38 -17.56 -1.96
C ASN A 45 2.15 -17.52 -0.63
N THR A 46 2.42 -18.70 -0.07
CA THR A 46 3.10 -18.88 1.22
C THR A 46 4.58 -18.52 1.20
N ASN A 47 5.18 -18.40 0.01
CA ASN A 47 6.58 -18.02 -0.14
C ASN A 47 6.80 -16.52 0.00
N ILE A 48 5.72 -15.74 0.16
CA ILE A 48 5.77 -14.28 0.25
C ILE A 48 5.26 -13.82 1.61
N LYS A 49 6.02 -12.97 2.29
CA LYS A 49 5.63 -12.34 3.55
C LYS A 49 5.29 -10.89 3.31
N ILE A 50 4.07 -10.48 3.65
CA ILE A 50 3.65 -9.07 3.56
C ILE A 50 3.61 -8.48 4.97
N LYS A 51 4.43 -7.47 5.19
CA LYS A 51 4.55 -6.74 6.46
C LYS A 51 4.00 -5.33 6.28
N ILE A 52 2.92 -5.03 6.98
CA ILE A 52 2.25 -3.73 6.92
C ILE A 52 2.55 -2.99 8.22
N LYS A 53 2.91 -1.71 8.12
CA LYS A 53 3.24 -0.87 9.26
C LYS A 53 2.59 0.50 9.13
N GLY A 54 1.55 0.73 9.91
CA GLY A 54 1.04 2.08 10.18
C GLY A 54 1.97 2.83 11.13
N THR A 55 2.20 4.11 10.85
CA THR A 55 3.26 4.87 11.52
C THR A 55 2.79 6.13 12.24
N GLY A 56 1.69 6.74 11.81
CA GLY A 56 1.22 8.03 12.35
C GLY A 56 2.11 9.21 11.97
N TYR A 57 3.12 9.00 11.12
CA TYR A 57 3.91 10.08 10.52
C TYR A 57 3.09 10.83 9.49
N ASN A 58 3.55 12.02 9.09
CA ASN A 58 3.05 12.70 7.89
C ASN A 58 3.86 12.29 6.66
N THR A 59 3.42 12.70 5.48
CA THR A 59 3.99 12.33 4.17
C THR A 59 5.53 12.34 4.13
N THR A 60 6.17 13.45 4.49
CA THR A 60 7.64 13.56 4.42
C THR A 60 8.33 12.75 5.52
N SER A 61 7.84 12.83 6.76
CA SER A 61 8.44 12.10 7.88
C SER A 61 8.28 10.58 7.76
N LEU A 62 7.27 10.09 7.03
CA LEU A 62 7.14 8.68 6.67
C LEU A 62 8.29 8.22 5.77
N VAL A 63 8.66 9.02 4.76
CA VAL A 63 9.77 8.68 3.86
C VAL A 63 11.10 8.69 4.61
N ASP A 64 11.31 9.69 5.48
CA ASP A 64 12.49 9.75 6.36
C ASP A 64 12.56 8.52 7.28
N TYR A 65 11.42 8.14 7.86
CA TYR A 65 11.31 6.98 8.72
C TYR A 65 11.67 5.68 7.99
N VAL A 66 11.22 5.52 6.75
CA VAL A 66 11.52 4.34 5.93
C VAL A 66 12.99 4.32 5.53
N GLU A 67 13.58 5.45 5.14
CA GLU A 67 15.02 5.57 4.88
C GLU A 67 15.84 5.10 6.09
N ASP A 68 15.50 5.60 7.27
CA ASP A 68 16.10 5.21 8.55
C ASP A 68 15.96 3.71 8.83
N PHE A 69 14.78 3.15 8.56
CA PHE A 69 14.52 1.72 8.69
C PHE A 69 15.42 0.91 7.75
N LEU A 70 15.57 1.32 6.49
CA LEU A 70 16.43 0.63 5.52
C LEU A 70 17.90 0.66 5.97
N VAL A 71 18.41 1.82 6.39
CA VAL A 71 19.78 1.98 6.88
C VAL A 71 20.03 1.13 8.12
N LYS A 72 19.15 1.18 9.12
CA LYS A 72 19.28 0.42 10.38
C LYS A 72 19.29 -1.09 10.16
N ASN A 73 18.59 -1.57 9.13
CA ASN A 73 18.52 -2.99 8.79
C ASN A 73 19.50 -3.40 7.68
N ASN A 74 20.39 -2.50 7.25
CA ASN A 74 21.36 -2.72 6.18
C ASN A 74 20.72 -3.21 4.87
N ILE A 75 19.51 -2.72 4.56
CA ILE A 75 18.73 -3.07 3.38
C ILE A 75 19.16 -2.16 2.22
N LYS A 76 19.52 -2.77 1.09
CA LYS A 76 19.78 -2.05 -0.17
C LYS A 76 18.70 -2.39 -1.17
N ILE A 77 17.94 -1.39 -1.62
CA ILE A 77 16.95 -1.55 -2.67
C ILE A 77 17.70 -1.56 -4.01
N GLY A 78 17.75 -2.71 -4.70
CA GLY A 78 18.52 -2.83 -5.95
C GLY A 78 18.14 -4.03 -6.83
N ASN A 79 17.80 -3.70 -8.08
CA ASN A 79 17.71 -4.39 -9.39
C ASN A 79 17.76 -5.92 -9.58
N SER A 80 17.82 -6.78 -8.56
CA SER A 80 17.69 -8.23 -8.78
C SER A 80 16.21 -8.65 -8.70
N ASP A 81 15.78 -9.50 -9.63
CA ASP A 81 14.40 -9.99 -9.78
C ASP A 81 13.80 -10.71 -8.53
N ASN A 82 14.59 -10.84 -7.45
CA ASN A 82 14.17 -11.34 -6.13
C ASN A 82 13.95 -10.21 -5.10
N SER A 83 13.91 -8.94 -5.51
CA SER A 83 13.89 -7.80 -4.60
C SER A 83 12.61 -7.74 -3.75
N ASP A 84 12.81 -7.65 -2.45
CA ASP A 84 11.82 -7.16 -1.51
C ASP A 84 11.24 -5.84 -2.02
N ASN A 85 9.91 -5.70 -2.03
CA ASN A 85 9.26 -4.47 -2.47
C ASN A 85 8.94 -3.61 -1.26
N TYR A 86 9.42 -2.38 -1.25
CA TYR A 86 9.16 -1.41 -0.19
C TYR A 86 8.20 -0.35 -0.72
N TRP A 87 6.99 -0.32 -0.16
CA TRP A 87 5.95 0.64 -0.49
C TRP A 87 5.79 1.65 0.62
N VAL A 88 5.60 2.91 0.22
CA VAL A 88 5.06 3.97 1.07
C VAL A 88 3.66 4.31 0.61
N VAL A 89 2.73 4.41 1.56
CA VAL A 89 1.33 4.77 1.34
C VAL A 89 1.01 6.03 2.13
N PHE A 90 0.62 7.10 1.45
CA PHE A 90 0.32 8.36 2.12
C PHE A 90 -0.77 9.16 1.43
N ASP A 91 -1.45 9.98 2.21
CA ASP A 91 -2.41 10.94 1.70
C ASP A 91 -1.67 12.21 1.28
N ARG A 92 -2.28 13.00 0.40
CA ARG A 92 -1.79 14.36 0.17
C ARG A 92 -2.04 15.19 1.42
N ASP A 93 -3.29 15.29 1.87
CA ASP A 93 -3.72 16.23 2.93
C ASP A 93 -3.32 17.72 2.72
N ASP A 94 -3.93 18.62 3.49
CA ASP A 94 -3.80 20.08 3.33
C ASP A 94 -2.46 20.65 3.83
N PHE A 95 -1.65 19.87 4.55
CA PHE A 95 -0.42 20.34 5.19
C PHE A 95 0.84 20.04 4.36
N SER A 96 0.70 19.34 3.25
CA SER A 96 1.81 18.84 2.43
C SER A 96 2.21 19.80 1.31
N SER A 97 2.69 21.01 1.66
CA SER A 97 3.42 21.86 0.68
C SER A 97 4.63 21.14 0.04
N ASN A 98 5.06 20.03 0.64
CA ASN A 98 6.18 19.20 0.22
C ASN A 98 5.75 17.84 -0.38
N PHE A 99 4.49 17.66 -0.80
CA PHE A 99 3.99 16.39 -1.33
C PHE A 99 4.84 15.86 -2.50
N ASP A 100 5.09 16.71 -3.51
CA ASP A 100 5.90 16.36 -4.68
C ASP A 100 7.32 15.94 -4.26
N SER A 101 7.93 16.70 -3.35
CA SER A 101 9.27 16.40 -2.79
C SER A 101 9.32 15.06 -2.07
N ALA A 102 8.24 14.68 -1.36
CA ALA A 102 8.16 13.39 -0.67
C ALA A 102 8.06 12.22 -1.66
N VAL A 103 7.23 12.36 -2.71
CA VAL A 103 7.15 11.37 -3.81
C VAL A 103 8.51 11.21 -4.46
N GLU A 104 9.15 12.31 -4.88
CA GLU A 104 10.47 12.27 -5.52
C GLU A 104 11.55 11.67 -4.61
N LYS A 105 11.53 12.00 -3.31
CA LYS A 105 12.47 11.43 -2.34
C LYS A 105 12.29 9.91 -2.24
N ALA A 106 11.05 9.44 -2.14
CA ALA A 106 10.76 8.02 -2.08
C ALA A 106 11.22 7.29 -3.35
N GLU A 107 10.95 7.84 -4.53
CA GLU A 107 11.40 7.28 -5.81
C GLU A 107 12.93 7.23 -5.92
N LYS A 108 13.64 8.28 -5.46
CA LYS A 108 15.12 8.30 -5.43
C LYS A 108 15.72 7.23 -4.52
N LEU A 109 15.00 6.83 -3.47
CA LEU A 109 15.39 5.73 -2.59
C LEU A 109 15.06 4.34 -3.17
N GLY A 110 14.37 4.28 -4.32
CA GLY A 110 13.87 3.05 -4.91
C GLY A 110 12.57 2.53 -4.27
N LEU A 111 11.92 3.34 -3.43
CA LEU A 111 10.61 3.00 -2.87
C LEU A 111 9.53 3.12 -3.95
N LYS A 112 8.54 2.24 -3.87
CA LYS A 112 7.30 2.37 -4.65
C LYS A 112 6.30 3.24 -3.87
N VAL A 113 5.55 4.08 -4.58
CA VAL A 113 4.67 5.07 -3.95
C VAL A 113 3.21 4.81 -4.32
N ALA A 114 2.37 4.62 -3.30
CA ALA A 114 0.93 4.60 -3.41
C ALA A 114 0.35 5.83 -2.70
N TYR A 115 -0.24 6.78 -3.40
CA TYR A 115 -0.80 7.97 -2.78
C TYR A 115 -2.27 8.15 -3.09
N SER A 116 -2.97 8.97 -2.29
CA SER A 116 -4.33 9.45 -2.59
C SER A 116 -4.41 10.96 -2.47
N ASN A 117 -4.97 11.61 -3.49
CA ASN A 117 -5.18 13.05 -3.53
C ASN A 117 -6.69 13.35 -3.54
N GLU A 118 -7.28 13.81 -2.43
CA GLU A 118 -6.61 14.28 -1.19
C GLU A 118 -6.40 13.22 -0.10
N CYS A 119 -7.21 12.15 -0.03
CA CYS A 119 -7.18 11.18 1.06
C CYS A 119 -7.58 9.75 0.66
N PHE A 120 -7.26 8.77 1.49
CA PHE A 120 -7.44 7.35 1.20
C PHE A 120 -8.90 6.96 0.95
N GLU A 121 -9.88 7.67 1.51
CA GLU A 121 -11.30 7.45 1.20
C GLU A 121 -11.65 7.64 -0.28
N LEU A 122 -10.84 8.37 -1.06
CA LEU A 122 -10.97 8.40 -2.51
C LEU A 122 -10.87 6.99 -3.09
N TRP A 123 -9.87 6.20 -2.68
CA TRP A 123 -9.69 4.82 -3.14
C TRP A 123 -10.93 3.96 -2.86
N PHE A 124 -11.53 4.10 -1.68
CA PHE A 124 -12.78 3.41 -1.36
C PHE A 124 -13.94 3.86 -2.25
N LEU A 125 -14.10 5.17 -2.46
CA LEU A 125 -15.19 5.69 -3.26
C LEU A 125 -15.10 5.24 -4.73
N LEU A 126 -13.89 5.09 -5.27
CA LEU A 126 -13.65 4.61 -6.63
C LEU A 126 -14.13 3.17 -6.88
N HIS A 127 -14.36 2.36 -5.83
CA HIS A 127 -15.01 1.06 -5.97
C HIS A 127 -16.48 1.16 -6.37
N PHE A 128 -17.14 2.26 -5.99
CA PHE A 128 -18.56 2.46 -6.27
C PHE A 128 -18.78 3.30 -7.51
N ASN A 129 -18.03 4.39 -7.65
CA ASN A 129 -18.27 5.39 -8.70
C ASN A 129 -16.96 6.02 -9.19
N PHE A 130 -16.91 6.33 -10.49
CA PHE A 130 -15.90 7.25 -11.02
C PHE A 130 -16.19 8.68 -10.54
N ILE A 131 -15.18 9.37 -10.02
CA ILE A 131 -15.26 10.78 -9.59
C ILE A 131 -14.03 11.54 -10.08
N ASP A 132 -14.25 12.53 -10.93
CA ASP A 132 -13.21 13.39 -11.54
C ASP A 132 -13.23 14.83 -11.04
N THR A 133 -14.18 15.18 -10.18
CA THR A 133 -14.27 16.50 -9.55
C THR A 133 -13.50 16.52 -8.24
N ALA A 134 -12.57 17.48 -8.11
CA ALA A 134 -11.88 17.75 -6.86
C ALA A 134 -12.89 18.21 -5.81
N ILE A 135 -13.00 17.45 -4.71
CA ILE A 135 -13.89 17.75 -3.60
C ILE A 135 -13.17 17.47 -2.28
N GLY A 136 -13.50 18.26 -1.26
CA GLY A 136 -12.91 18.15 0.07
C GLY A 136 -13.14 16.78 0.74
N ARG A 137 -12.26 16.37 1.67
CA ARG A 137 -12.33 15.11 2.44
C ARG A 137 -13.69 14.91 3.11
N LYS A 138 -14.29 16.00 3.63
CA LYS A 138 -15.63 15.95 4.23
C LYS A 138 -16.70 15.52 3.22
N GLU A 139 -16.62 16.00 1.99
CA GLU A 139 -17.57 15.64 0.93
C GLU A 139 -17.27 14.26 0.34
N LEU A 140 -15.98 13.86 0.24
CA LEU A 140 -15.60 12.48 -0.09
C LEU A 140 -16.22 11.49 0.89
N ILE A 141 -16.06 11.74 2.19
CA ILE A 141 -16.60 10.88 3.26
C ILE A 141 -18.13 10.82 3.20
N LYS A 142 -18.83 11.95 2.97
CA LYS A 142 -20.29 11.94 2.82
C LYS A 142 -20.75 11.12 1.62
N LYS A 143 -20.06 11.21 0.48
CA LYS A 143 -20.37 10.40 -0.71
C LYS A 143 -20.11 8.92 -0.43
N LEU A 144 -18.99 8.60 0.19
CA LEU A 144 -18.64 7.22 0.57
C LEU A 144 -19.68 6.63 1.54
N ASP A 145 -20.06 7.37 2.58
CA ASP A 145 -21.11 6.98 3.53
C ASP A 145 -22.42 6.64 2.82
N LYS A 146 -22.83 7.48 1.85
CA LYS A 146 -24.02 7.23 1.05
C LYS A 146 -23.93 5.93 0.25
N GLU A 147 -22.79 5.62 -0.37
CA GLU A 147 -22.63 4.38 -1.14
C GLU A 147 -22.56 3.13 -0.25
N ILE A 148 -21.91 3.21 0.91
CA ILE A 148 -21.91 2.12 1.90
C ILE A 148 -23.33 1.87 2.42
N SER A 149 -24.05 2.93 2.79
CA SER A 149 -25.43 2.83 3.28
C SER A 149 -26.36 2.17 2.26
N LYS A 150 -26.22 2.49 0.97
CA LYS A 150 -26.96 1.78 -0.09
C LYS A 150 -26.58 0.29 -0.21
N THR A 151 -25.31 -0.03 0.04
CA THR A 151 -24.77 -1.38 -0.17
C THR A 151 -25.17 -2.34 0.94
N ASN A 152 -25.13 -1.89 2.20
CA ASN A 152 -25.34 -2.78 3.35
C ASN A 152 -26.20 -2.18 4.48
N GLY A 153 -26.81 -1.00 4.28
CA GLY A 153 -27.65 -0.34 5.28
C GLY A 153 -26.88 0.29 6.45
N GLN A 154 -25.55 0.32 6.43
CA GLN A 154 -24.71 0.87 7.50
C GLN A 154 -24.06 2.19 7.10
N SER A 155 -23.69 2.99 8.10
CA SER A 155 -22.90 4.21 7.88
C SER A 155 -21.41 3.87 7.77
N TYR A 156 -20.66 4.67 7.01
CA TYR A 156 -19.21 4.60 6.98
C TYR A 156 -18.63 4.81 8.38
N GLN A 157 -17.87 3.82 8.84
CA GLN A 157 -17.09 3.91 10.06
C GLN A 157 -15.62 4.00 9.69
N LYS A 158 -15.00 5.15 9.99
CA LYS A 158 -13.55 5.31 9.85
C LYS A 158 -12.86 4.18 10.62
N ASN A 159 -11.80 3.61 10.05
CA ASN A 159 -11.02 2.51 10.62
C ASN A 159 -11.77 1.15 10.71
N SER A 160 -12.93 1.01 10.05
CA SER A 160 -13.65 -0.27 10.01
C SER A 160 -12.81 -1.40 9.40
N LYS A 161 -12.61 -2.47 10.17
CA LYS A 161 -11.93 -3.70 9.70
C LYS A 161 -12.73 -4.47 8.66
N ASN A 162 -14.01 -4.16 8.51
CA ASN A 162 -14.90 -4.79 7.53
C ASN A 162 -14.96 -4.03 6.20
N MET A 163 -14.31 -2.87 6.10
CA MET A 163 -14.40 -2.02 4.90
C MET A 163 -13.99 -2.78 3.63
N TYR A 164 -12.94 -3.58 3.71
CA TYR A 164 -12.45 -4.40 2.60
C TYR A 164 -13.52 -5.38 2.09
N GLU A 165 -14.25 -6.05 2.99
CA GLU A 165 -15.26 -7.05 2.62
C GLU A 165 -16.44 -6.43 1.86
N ILE A 166 -16.75 -5.16 2.13
CA ILE A 166 -17.82 -4.41 1.45
C ILE A 166 -17.42 -4.14 -0.02
N ILE A 167 -16.15 -3.83 -0.27
CA ILE A 167 -15.70 -3.28 -1.55
C ILE A 167 -14.95 -4.27 -2.45
N LYS A 168 -14.41 -5.38 -1.92
CA LYS A 168 -13.49 -6.29 -2.64
C LYS A 168 -14.00 -6.79 -4.00
N ASN A 169 -15.31 -7.02 -4.14
CA ASN A 169 -15.90 -7.53 -5.38
C ASN A 169 -15.91 -6.50 -6.52
N MET A 170 -15.69 -5.22 -6.19
CA MET A 170 -15.65 -4.08 -7.13
C MET A 170 -14.21 -3.57 -7.34
N GLU A 171 -13.19 -4.32 -6.88
CA GLU A 171 -11.79 -3.89 -6.99
C GLU A 171 -11.38 -3.60 -8.46
N LYS A 172 -11.90 -4.37 -9.42
CA LYS A 172 -11.65 -4.12 -10.85
C LYS A 172 -12.17 -2.76 -11.31
N ASP A 173 -13.33 -2.33 -10.80
CA ASP A 173 -13.89 -1.02 -11.12
C ASP A 173 -13.07 0.10 -10.47
N ALA A 174 -12.60 -0.10 -9.24
CA ALA A 174 -11.69 0.84 -8.58
C ALA A 174 -10.37 1.03 -9.32
N ILE A 175 -9.75 -0.08 -9.78
CA ILE A 175 -8.53 -0.04 -10.58
C ILE A 175 -8.77 0.75 -11.86
N LYS A 176 -9.82 0.41 -12.63
CA LYS A 176 -10.18 1.11 -13.87
C LYS A 176 -10.43 2.60 -13.65
N ASN A 177 -11.14 2.94 -12.57
CA ASN A 177 -11.46 4.33 -12.24
C ASN A 177 -10.20 5.12 -11.86
N ALA A 178 -9.28 4.51 -11.09
CA ALA A 178 -8.02 5.13 -10.71
C ALA A 178 -7.07 5.32 -11.91
N GLU A 179 -6.95 4.32 -12.79
CA GLU A 179 -6.19 4.42 -14.05
C GLU A 179 -6.71 5.56 -14.93
N LYS A 180 -8.04 5.66 -15.06
CA LYS A 180 -8.68 6.74 -15.81
C LYS A 180 -8.37 8.11 -15.21
N LEU A 181 -8.37 8.25 -13.88
CA LEU A 181 -7.97 9.50 -13.22
C LEU A 181 -6.52 9.87 -13.51
N LEU A 182 -5.58 8.93 -13.39
CA LEU A 182 -4.18 9.20 -13.70
C LEU A 182 -3.97 9.64 -15.16
N GLU A 183 -4.67 9.00 -16.10
CA GLU A 183 -4.57 9.34 -17.52
C GLU A 183 -5.04 10.78 -17.81
N MET A 184 -6.05 11.28 -17.08
CA MET A 184 -6.50 12.68 -17.18
C MET A 184 -5.41 13.68 -16.82
N TYR A 185 -4.50 13.30 -15.91
CA TYR A 185 -3.40 14.14 -15.43
C TYR A 185 -2.04 13.81 -16.06
N LYS A 186 -1.99 13.07 -17.18
CA LYS A 186 -0.72 12.65 -17.80
C LYS A 186 0.24 13.78 -18.19
N LYS A 187 -0.30 14.98 -18.43
CA LYS A 187 0.48 16.18 -18.76
C LYS A 187 0.83 17.05 -17.55
N GLU A 188 0.28 16.72 -16.38
CA GLU A 188 0.57 17.42 -15.13
C GLU A 188 1.79 16.78 -14.46
N HIS A 189 2.80 17.58 -14.20
CA HIS A 189 4.04 17.13 -13.59
C HIS A 189 3.97 17.15 -12.05
N SER A 190 3.20 18.07 -11.48
CA SER A 190 3.05 18.19 -10.03
C SER A 190 2.07 17.15 -9.51
N TYR A 191 2.50 16.25 -8.64
CA TYR A 191 1.63 15.24 -8.02
C TYR A 191 0.55 15.90 -7.16
N LEU A 192 0.87 17.01 -6.51
CA LEU A 192 -0.02 17.85 -5.72
C LEU A 192 -1.24 18.33 -6.54
N LYS A 193 -1.03 18.65 -7.83
CA LYS A 193 -2.07 19.17 -8.73
C LYS A 193 -2.94 18.09 -9.37
N LYS A 194 -2.59 16.81 -9.22
CA LYS A 194 -3.39 15.67 -9.73
C LYS A 194 -4.55 15.38 -8.79
N ASP A 195 -5.52 16.29 -8.72
CA ASP A 195 -6.62 16.25 -7.76
C ASP A 195 -7.99 16.22 -8.48
N PRO A 196 -8.79 15.13 -8.36
CA PRO A 196 -8.55 13.95 -7.53
C PRO A 196 -7.72 12.90 -8.29
N SER A 197 -6.82 12.20 -7.61
CA SER A 197 -6.15 11.02 -8.19
C SER A 197 -5.59 10.08 -7.13
N THR A 198 -5.29 8.84 -7.51
CA THR A 198 -4.65 7.87 -6.61
C THR A 198 -3.79 6.87 -7.37
N THR A 199 -2.64 6.50 -6.79
CA THR A 199 -1.79 5.41 -7.29
C THR A 199 -1.93 4.12 -6.47
N VAL A 200 -2.90 4.03 -5.53
CA VAL A 200 -3.13 2.83 -4.71
C VAL A 200 -3.40 1.59 -5.56
N HIS A 201 -4.06 1.73 -6.71
CA HIS A 201 -4.26 0.63 -7.66
C HIS A 201 -2.95 -0.01 -8.15
N LEU A 202 -1.83 0.72 -8.19
CA LEU A 202 -0.52 0.15 -8.56
C LEU A 202 -0.05 -0.86 -7.51
N LEU A 203 -0.18 -0.51 -6.22
CA LEU A 203 0.11 -1.43 -5.12
C LEU A 203 -0.86 -2.63 -5.12
N VAL A 204 -2.15 -2.38 -5.35
CA VAL A 204 -3.16 -3.46 -5.44
C VAL A 204 -2.87 -4.41 -6.60
N ASN A 205 -2.47 -3.89 -7.77
CA ASN A 205 -2.05 -4.69 -8.92
C ASN A 205 -0.81 -5.54 -8.60
N ASP A 206 0.18 -4.95 -7.93
CA ASP A 206 1.37 -5.67 -7.44
C ASP A 206 0.97 -6.82 -6.50
N LEU A 207 0.06 -6.57 -5.55
CA LEU A 207 -0.45 -7.58 -4.62
C LEU A 207 -1.24 -8.69 -5.34
N ASN A 208 -2.08 -8.33 -6.31
CA ASN A 208 -2.84 -9.27 -7.12
C ASN A 208 -1.94 -10.19 -7.96
N ALA A 209 -0.80 -9.68 -8.42
CA ALA A 209 0.17 -10.46 -9.18
C ALA A 209 0.86 -11.56 -8.35
N LEU A 210 0.83 -11.48 -7.02
CA LEU A 210 1.45 -12.47 -6.12
C LEU A 210 0.70 -13.79 -6.05
N ASN A 211 -0.56 -13.81 -6.48
CA ASN A 211 -1.41 -15.00 -6.55
C ASN A 211 -1.22 -15.81 -7.84
N LYS A 212 -0.40 -15.34 -8.77
CA LYS A 212 -0.12 -16.01 -10.04
C LYS A 212 0.97 -17.06 -9.90
#